data_AF-A0A1B9QG34-F1
#
_entry.id   AF-A0A1B9QG34-F1
#
_cell.length_a   1.000
_cell.length_b   1.000
_cell.length_c   1.000
_cell.angle_alpha   90.00
_cell.angle_beta   90.00
_cell.angle_gamma   90.00
#
_symmetry.space_group_name_H-M   'P 1'
#
loop_
_entity.id
_entity.type
_entity.pdbx_description
1 polymer ?
#
loop_
_entity_poly.entity_id
_entity_poly.type
_entity_poly.pdbx_seq_one_letter_code
_entity_poly.pdbx_strand_id
1 'polypeptide(L)'
;MIKKTSLLAIMIIAPYSSSTFAVQADTFIKALHHNDTAKRYTDEYVKDIFLLQPDSDYSNIDYSSEWLLNDITWQQAWGDFKSHYGAEPSETVSLSLFTKEAGYTKARPKIEFSEVQLNPGGVSVPGSFFYHNDPLAVRANVVKAEVDPDIYHKAWSIFSAEDDYYSFNVHALVSKFALAVQIVRDKSHIIEESSWRRNGIYTDVIDRFLNDTYRLNQISESDKEYLMTILNGSINSIINPYKNNRKYLKTQYRLARLSAALVDRVGYIDFPCNSDFEYRGSQNTRNQCFVDMTDKGLWTWYTQEFSQAITPKYSHNSQQKSFLTNFLNILLPLAVAMEGLSSFDFFTTNEAAELGAEGLWEDEEVTASQEAFITEYCEID
;
A
#
# COMPACT_ATOMS: atom_id res chain seq x y z
N MET A 1 82.95 -10.39 6.71
CA MET A 1 82.58 -9.21 5.91
C MET A 1 81.39 -9.55 5.03
N ILE A 2 80.43 -8.65 5.04
CA ILE A 2 79.11 -8.66 4.42
C ILE A 2 79.16 -8.78 2.89
N LYS A 3 78.26 -9.58 2.29
CA LYS A 3 77.20 -9.23 1.30
C LYS A 3 76.94 -10.39 0.32
N LYS A 4 75.70 -10.89 0.32
CA LYS A 4 74.90 -11.02 -0.90
C LYS A 4 73.42 -11.17 -0.55
N THR A 5 72.68 -10.21 -1.10
CA THR A 5 71.24 -10.05 -1.23
C THR A 5 70.53 -11.32 -1.69
N SER A 6 69.42 -11.66 -1.03
CA SER A 6 68.35 -12.47 -1.60
C SER A 6 67.05 -11.66 -1.55
N LEU A 7 66.43 -11.49 -2.72
CA LEU A 7 65.13 -10.87 -2.88
C LEU A 7 64.06 -11.68 -2.14
N LEU A 8 63.28 -11.03 -1.29
CA LEU A 8 61.99 -11.55 -0.86
C LEU A 8 60.91 -10.75 -1.61
N ALA A 9 60.18 -11.43 -2.49
CA ALA A 9 59.02 -10.87 -3.18
C ALA A 9 57.90 -10.68 -2.15
N ILE A 10 57.52 -9.42 -1.89
CA ILE A 10 56.31 -9.08 -1.15
C ILE A 10 55.17 -9.10 -2.17
N MET A 11 54.38 -10.19 -2.18
CA MET A 11 53.05 -10.14 -2.78
C MET A 11 52.19 -9.23 -1.91
N ILE A 12 51.95 -8.03 -2.39
CA ILE A 12 50.86 -7.19 -1.88
C ILE A 12 49.58 -7.84 -2.39
N ILE A 13 48.95 -8.65 -1.55
CA ILE A 13 47.56 -9.05 -1.74
C ILE A 13 46.76 -7.79 -1.44
N ALA A 14 46.38 -7.06 -2.50
CA ALA A 14 45.36 -6.04 -2.39
C ALA A 14 44.09 -6.71 -1.85
N PRO A 15 43.45 -6.20 -0.79
CA PRO A 15 42.14 -6.66 -0.43
C PRO A 15 41.24 -6.28 -1.62
N TYR A 16 40.79 -7.28 -2.37
CA TYR A 16 39.61 -7.14 -3.19
C TYR A 16 38.49 -6.75 -2.23
N SER A 17 38.16 -5.46 -2.18
CA SER A 17 36.87 -5.01 -1.70
C SER A 17 35.85 -5.53 -2.70
N SER A 18 35.41 -6.78 -2.50
CA SER A 18 34.09 -7.20 -2.94
C SER A 18 33.13 -6.18 -2.35
N SER A 19 32.56 -5.33 -3.20
CA SER A 19 31.42 -4.49 -2.84
C SER A 19 30.24 -5.43 -2.63
N THR A 20 30.23 -6.17 -1.52
CA THR A 20 29.00 -6.68 -0.96
C THR A 20 28.19 -5.44 -0.63
N PHE A 21 27.18 -5.13 -1.44
CA PHE A 21 26.08 -4.30 -0.96
C PHE A 21 25.63 -4.96 0.34
N ALA A 22 25.95 -4.34 1.48
CA ALA A 22 25.49 -4.83 2.76
C ALA A 22 23.97 -4.76 2.71
N VAL A 23 23.32 -5.92 2.67
CA VAL A 23 21.86 -5.99 2.67
C VAL A 23 21.40 -5.23 3.91
N GLN A 24 20.63 -4.17 3.70
CA GLN A 24 20.06 -3.41 4.81
C GLN A 24 18.91 -4.27 5.36
N ALA A 25 18.98 -4.61 6.65
CA ALA A 25 17.88 -5.29 7.37
C ALA A 25 16.77 -4.29 7.73
N ASP A 26 16.36 -3.48 6.75
CA ASP A 26 15.36 -2.43 6.87
C ASP A 26 13.92 -3.00 6.95
N THR A 27 13.67 -4.20 6.42
CA THR A 27 12.48 -5.02 6.70
C THR A 27 12.87 -6.36 7.31
N PHE A 28 11.97 -6.96 8.09
CA PHE A 28 12.25 -8.26 8.68
C PHE A 28 12.26 -9.37 7.62
N ILE A 29 11.42 -9.26 6.59
CA ILE A 29 11.44 -10.14 5.41
C ILE A 29 12.81 -10.11 4.70
N LYS A 30 13.39 -8.92 4.46
CA LYS A 30 14.73 -8.82 3.84
C LYS A 30 15.81 -9.44 4.72
N ALA A 31 15.75 -9.21 6.03
CA ALA A 31 16.66 -9.83 6.99
C ALA A 31 16.54 -11.37 6.97
N LEU A 32 15.31 -11.90 6.82
CA LEU A 32 15.04 -13.33 6.74
C LEU A 32 15.64 -13.93 5.47
N HIS A 33 15.40 -13.34 4.30
CA HIS A 33 16.00 -13.81 3.04
C HIS A 33 17.52 -13.67 3.01
N HIS A 34 18.08 -12.65 3.68
CA HIS A 34 19.53 -12.49 3.80
C HIS A 34 20.18 -13.63 4.57
N ASN A 35 19.59 -14.02 5.69
CA ASN A 35 20.11 -15.08 6.55
C ASN A 35 19.77 -16.49 6.03
N ASP A 36 18.79 -16.60 5.13
CA ASP A 36 18.38 -17.88 4.55
C ASP A 36 19.30 -18.36 3.42
N THR A 37 20.53 -18.74 3.78
CA THR A 37 21.52 -19.24 2.81
C THR A 37 21.07 -20.50 2.06
N ALA A 38 20.08 -21.22 2.61
CA ALA A 38 19.53 -22.44 2.03
C ALA A 38 18.32 -22.18 1.11
N LYS A 39 17.88 -20.92 0.97
CA LYS A 39 16.69 -20.50 0.19
C LYS A 39 15.43 -21.31 0.56
N ARG A 40 15.25 -21.64 1.84
CA ARG A 40 14.07 -22.34 2.36
C ARG A 40 12.85 -21.44 2.47
N TYR A 41 13.01 -20.20 2.93
CA TYR A 41 11.98 -19.18 3.07
C TYR A 41 11.70 -18.51 1.73
N THR A 42 11.22 -19.27 0.76
CA THR A 42 10.61 -18.69 -0.44
C THR A 42 9.27 -18.04 -0.10
N ASP A 43 8.80 -17.10 -0.91
CA ASP A 43 7.49 -16.47 -0.73
C ASP A 43 6.35 -17.49 -0.67
N GLU A 44 6.42 -18.53 -1.51
CA GLU A 44 5.45 -19.61 -1.55
C GLU A 44 5.51 -20.45 -0.27
N TYR A 45 6.71 -20.81 0.19
CA TYR A 45 6.88 -21.55 1.43
C TYR A 45 6.40 -20.76 2.66
N VAL A 46 6.74 -19.47 2.71
CA VAL A 46 6.27 -18.55 3.76
C VAL A 46 4.74 -18.49 3.76
N LYS A 47 4.13 -18.30 2.60
CA LYS A 47 2.68 -18.25 2.43
C LYS A 47 2.03 -19.55 2.92
N ASP A 48 2.61 -20.70 2.59
CA ASP A 48 2.12 -22.03 2.98
C ASP A 48 2.19 -22.29 4.49
N ILE A 49 3.21 -21.76 5.17
CA ILE A 49 3.37 -21.93 6.62
C ILE A 49 2.49 -20.97 7.42
N PHE A 50 2.25 -19.76 6.93
CA PHE A 50 1.56 -18.72 7.70
C PHE A 50 0.07 -18.61 7.39
N LEU A 51 -0.44 -19.27 6.36
CA LEU A 51 -1.85 -19.21 5.97
C LEU A 51 -2.48 -20.60 5.98
N LEU A 52 -3.66 -20.73 6.60
CA LEU A 52 -4.44 -21.98 6.57
C LEU A 52 -4.88 -22.39 5.16
N GLN A 53 -5.11 -21.41 4.29
CA GLN A 53 -5.51 -21.58 2.89
C GLN A 53 -4.70 -20.62 2.02
N PRO A 54 -3.47 -20.97 1.64
CA PRO A 54 -2.54 -20.07 0.97
C PRO A 54 -3.17 -19.30 -0.20
N ASP A 55 -3.92 -19.98 -1.07
CA ASP A 55 -4.50 -19.38 -2.28
C ASP A 55 -5.76 -18.54 -2.04
N SER A 56 -6.18 -18.37 -0.79
CA SER A 56 -7.35 -17.58 -0.43
C SER A 56 -6.97 -16.20 0.06
N ASP A 57 -7.52 -15.16 -0.58
CA ASP A 57 -7.42 -13.77 -0.10
C ASP A 57 -8.07 -13.58 1.29
N TYR A 58 -8.85 -14.55 1.75
CA TYR A 58 -9.55 -14.56 3.03
C TYR A 58 -8.96 -15.56 4.03
N SER A 59 -7.75 -16.08 3.79
CA SER A 59 -7.14 -17.04 4.70
C SER A 59 -6.87 -16.42 6.08
N ASN A 60 -7.15 -17.18 7.14
CA ASN A 60 -6.66 -16.84 8.47
C ASN A 60 -5.18 -17.20 8.61
N ILE A 61 -4.50 -16.52 9.54
CA ILE A 61 -3.13 -16.82 9.91
C ILE A 61 -3.10 -18.16 10.64
N ASP A 62 -2.17 -19.04 10.26
CA ASP A 62 -1.85 -20.25 10.99
C ASP A 62 -0.81 -19.95 12.07
N TYR A 63 -1.24 -19.95 13.32
CA TYR A 63 -0.36 -19.77 14.48
C TYR A 63 0.31 -21.07 14.94
N SER A 64 0.02 -22.22 14.32
CA SER A 64 0.72 -23.49 14.64
C SER A 64 2.22 -23.44 14.28
N SER A 65 2.61 -22.45 13.48
CA SER A 65 3.96 -22.17 13.01
C SER A 65 4.86 -21.46 14.05
N GLU A 66 4.47 -21.43 15.32
CA GLU A 66 5.28 -20.91 16.44
C GLU A 66 6.67 -21.57 16.55
N TRP A 67 6.84 -22.77 15.99
CA TRP A 67 8.14 -23.43 15.92
C TRP A 67 9.20 -22.59 15.18
N LEU A 68 8.79 -21.71 14.25
CA LEU A 68 9.65 -20.78 13.54
C LEU A 68 10.38 -19.81 14.46
N LEU A 69 9.80 -19.49 15.62
CA LEU A 69 10.48 -18.67 16.62
C LEU A 69 11.76 -19.35 17.14
N ASN A 70 11.89 -20.67 17.03
CA ASN A 70 13.11 -21.40 17.40
C ASN A 70 14.04 -21.67 16.22
N ASP A 71 13.68 -21.25 15.00
CA ASP A 71 14.50 -21.45 13.82
C ASP A 71 15.73 -20.51 13.84
N ILE A 72 16.90 -21.05 13.50
CA ILE A 72 18.17 -20.31 13.59
C ILE A 72 18.17 -19.13 12.61
N THR A 73 17.66 -19.33 11.39
CA THR A 73 17.59 -18.28 10.38
C THR A 73 16.68 -17.15 10.83
N TRP A 74 15.52 -17.49 11.40
CA TRP A 74 14.60 -16.50 11.97
C TRP A 74 15.25 -15.70 13.11
N GLN A 75 15.95 -16.37 14.01
CA GLN A 75 16.63 -15.73 15.15
C GLN A 75 17.77 -14.81 14.70
N GLN A 76 18.54 -15.20 13.68
CA GLN A 76 19.58 -14.35 13.09
C GLN A 76 18.99 -13.13 12.41
N ALA A 77 17.97 -13.32 11.57
CA ALA A 77 17.25 -12.24 10.91
C ALA A 77 16.65 -11.25 11.91
N TRP A 78 16.11 -11.76 13.02
CA TRP A 78 15.56 -10.93 14.08
C TRP A 78 16.66 -10.15 14.81
N GLY A 79 17.81 -10.79 15.08
CA GLY A 79 18.99 -10.13 15.62
C GLY A 79 19.48 -8.96 14.76
N ASP A 80 19.59 -9.17 13.44
CA ASP A 80 20.02 -8.15 12.49
C ASP A 80 19.00 -7.00 12.40
N PHE A 81 17.71 -7.32 12.35
CA PHE A 81 16.63 -6.35 12.33
C PHE A 81 16.63 -5.46 13.57
N LYS A 82 16.77 -6.06 14.76
CA LYS A 82 16.89 -5.32 16.04
C LYS A 82 18.11 -4.42 16.07
N SER A 83 19.25 -4.94 15.60
CA SER A 83 20.51 -4.19 15.51
C SER A 83 20.38 -2.97 14.61
N HIS A 84 19.73 -3.12 13.44
CA HIS A 84 19.49 -2.02 12.50
C HIS A 84 18.69 -0.87 13.12
N TYR A 85 17.63 -1.18 13.88
CA TYR A 85 16.75 -0.18 14.48
C TYR A 85 17.14 0.26 15.90
N GLY A 86 18.12 -0.39 16.52
CA GLY A 86 18.53 -0.13 17.91
C GLY A 86 17.39 -0.37 18.91
N ALA A 87 16.56 -1.38 18.68
CA ALA A 87 15.37 -1.70 19.47
C ALA A 87 15.40 -3.15 19.99
N GLU A 88 14.85 -3.39 21.18
CA GLU A 88 14.75 -4.73 21.81
C GLU A 88 13.30 -5.16 22.06
N PRO A 89 12.45 -5.29 21.02
CA PRO A 89 11.10 -5.82 21.16
C PRO A 89 11.07 -7.34 21.43
N SER A 90 9.97 -7.84 22.01
CA SER A 90 9.79 -9.27 22.29
C SER A 90 9.62 -10.10 21.02
N GLU A 91 9.86 -11.42 21.08
CA GLU A 91 9.70 -12.32 19.92
C GLU A 91 8.27 -12.35 19.38
N THR A 92 7.25 -12.20 20.23
CA THR A 92 5.85 -12.07 19.80
C THR A 92 5.62 -10.86 18.88
N VAL A 93 6.45 -9.82 19.01
CA VAL A 93 6.41 -8.65 18.12
C VAL A 93 7.01 -8.98 16.75
N SER A 94 7.96 -9.92 16.64
CA SER A 94 8.56 -10.30 15.35
C SER A 94 7.52 -10.96 14.44
N LEU A 95 6.74 -11.89 14.97
CA LEU A 95 5.66 -12.54 14.22
C LEU A 95 4.56 -11.55 13.82
N SER A 96 4.16 -10.66 14.74
CA SER A 96 3.17 -9.63 14.42
C SER A 96 3.68 -8.66 13.35
N LEU A 97 4.96 -8.26 13.41
CA LEU A 97 5.57 -7.40 12.40
C LEU A 97 5.62 -8.11 11.05
N PHE A 98 6.10 -9.35 11.03
CA PHE A 98 6.18 -10.17 9.83
C PHE A 98 4.84 -10.28 9.12
N THR A 99 3.80 -10.68 9.84
CA THR A 99 2.46 -10.86 9.26
C THR A 99 1.87 -9.56 8.71
N LYS A 100 2.23 -8.40 9.28
CA LYS A 100 1.88 -7.08 8.74
C LYS A 100 2.70 -6.71 7.51
N GLU A 101 4.01 -6.98 7.52
CA GLU A 101 4.89 -6.73 6.37
C GLU A 101 4.51 -7.57 5.15
N ALA A 102 4.13 -8.82 5.38
CA ALA A 102 3.68 -9.77 4.36
C ALA A 102 2.22 -9.52 3.92
N GLY A 103 1.50 -8.64 4.63
CA GLY A 103 0.12 -8.30 4.31
C GLY A 103 -0.91 -9.40 4.62
N TYR A 104 -0.62 -10.29 5.57
CA TYR A 104 -1.51 -11.39 5.97
C TYR A 104 -2.57 -10.97 6.99
N THR A 105 -2.49 -9.75 7.52
CA THR A 105 -3.45 -9.29 8.53
C THR A 105 -4.77 -8.81 7.92
N LYS A 106 -5.84 -8.81 8.73
CA LYS A 106 -7.21 -8.43 8.34
C LYS A 106 -7.74 -7.26 9.16
N ALA A 107 -8.97 -6.82 8.91
CA ALA A 107 -9.59 -5.66 9.58
C ALA A 107 -11.00 -5.97 10.11
N ARG A 108 -11.25 -7.14 10.70
CA ARG A 108 -12.59 -7.50 11.20
C ARG A 108 -12.88 -6.69 12.48
N PRO A 109 -13.94 -5.87 12.49
CA PRO A 109 -14.19 -4.91 13.57
C PRO A 109 -14.22 -5.51 14.97
N LYS A 110 -14.73 -6.74 15.13
CA LYS A 110 -14.95 -7.38 16.45
C LYS A 110 -13.80 -8.28 16.91
N ILE A 111 -12.77 -8.47 16.07
CA ILE A 111 -11.68 -9.40 16.34
C ILE A 111 -10.37 -8.64 16.45
N GLU A 112 -10.03 -7.79 15.49
CA GLU A 112 -8.74 -7.08 15.47
C GLU A 112 -8.75 -5.73 16.20
N PHE A 113 -9.93 -5.22 16.59
CA PHE A 113 -10.07 -3.91 17.21
C PHE A 113 -10.90 -3.93 18.49
N SER A 114 -10.50 -3.10 19.44
CA SER A 114 -11.34 -2.74 20.59
C SER A 114 -12.37 -1.67 20.19
N GLU A 115 -13.45 -1.57 20.96
CA GLU A 115 -14.49 -0.53 20.76
C GLU A 115 -13.91 0.89 20.78
N VAL A 116 -12.92 1.15 21.64
CA VAL A 116 -12.22 2.44 21.73
C VAL A 116 -11.43 2.75 20.45
N GLN A 117 -10.81 1.73 19.84
CA GLN A 117 -10.06 1.94 18.59
C GLN A 117 -10.98 2.23 17.41
N LEU A 118 -12.18 1.65 17.38
CA LEU A 118 -13.20 1.93 16.37
C LEU A 118 -13.95 3.25 16.63
N ASN A 119 -13.78 3.82 17.82
CA ASN A 119 -14.41 5.07 18.25
C ASN A 119 -13.40 5.92 19.02
N PRO A 120 -12.32 6.41 18.38
CA PRO A 120 -11.21 7.06 19.08
C PRO A 120 -11.60 8.35 19.84
N GLY A 121 -12.85 8.83 19.73
CA GLY A 121 -13.30 10.09 20.30
C GLY A 121 -12.51 11.28 19.73
N GLY A 122 -12.72 12.48 20.25
CA GLY A 122 -11.90 13.65 19.88
C GLY A 122 -10.48 13.63 20.47
N VAL A 123 -9.96 12.45 20.85
CA VAL A 123 -8.73 12.30 21.65
C VAL A 123 -7.48 12.34 20.78
N SER A 124 -7.55 11.94 19.51
CA SER A 124 -6.41 11.95 18.57
C SER A 124 -6.26 13.30 17.86
N VAL A 125 -7.34 13.86 17.31
CA VAL A 125 -7.38 15.20 16.70
C VAL A 125 -8.74 15.84 17.05
N PRO A 126 -8.78 17.03 17.66
CA PRO A 126 -10.04 17.71 17.97
C PRO A 126 -10.92 17.87 16.72
N GLY A 127 -12.15 17.37 16.78
CA GLY A 127 -13.11 17.45 15.66
C GLY A 127 -13.04 16.30 14.65
N SER A 128 -12.08 15.38 14.78
CA SER A 128 -12.02 14.17 13.94
C SER A 128 -12.68 12.99 14.65
N PHE A 129 -13.87 12.60 14.18
CA PHE A 129 -14.65 11.49 14.76
C PHE A 129 -15.47 10.78 13.68
N PHE A 130 -15.69 9.48 13.87
CA PHE A 130 -16.68 8.74 13.07
C PHE A 130 -18.09 9.13 13.49
N TYR A 131 -19.00 9.24 12.52
CA TYR A 131 -20.41 9.43 12.80
C TYR A 131 -21.01 8.18 13.43
N HIS A 132 -22.04 8.34 14.28
CA HIS A 132 -22.68 7.21 14.95
C HIS A 132 -23.22 6.14 13.98
N ASN A 133 -23.62 6.55 12.77
CA ASN A 133 -24.15 5.68 11.73
C ASN A 133 -23.08 5.15 10.74
N ASP A 134 -21.78 5.40 10.96
CA ASP A 134 -20.75 4.79 10.13
C ASP A 134 -20.70 3.28 10.34
N PRO A 135 -20.78 2.45 9.28
CA PRO A 135 -20.69 1.00 9.41
C PRO A 135 -19.40 0.59 10.12
N LEU A 136 -19.48 -0.43 10.99
CA LEU A 136 -18.28 -0.94 11.67
C LEU A 136 -17.20 -1.39 10.69
N ALA A 137 -17.59 -1.95 9.54
CA ALA A 137 -16.65 -2.37 8.50
C ALA A 137 -15.82 -1.21 7.95
N VAL A 138 -16.49 -0.09 7.63
CA VAL A 138 -15.86 1.16 7.21
C VAL A 138 -14.88 1.64 8.28
N ARG A 139 -15.32 1.75 9.55
CA ARG A 139 -14.46 2.23 10.64
C ARG A 139 -13.22 1.36 10.80
N ALA A 140 -13.35 0.05 10.73
CA ALA A 140 -12.22 -0.86 10.89
C ALA A 140 -11.20 -0.72 9.76
N ASN A 141 -11.64 -0.60 8.50
CA ASN A 141 -10.74 -0.33 7.37
C ASN A 141 -10.02 1.03 7.52
N VAL A 142 -10.73 2.10 7.89
CA VAL A 142 -10.13 3.44 8.11
C VAL A 142 -9.14 3.46 9.28
N VAL A 143 -9.51 2.83 10.41
CA VAL A 143 -8.64 2.72 11.59
C VAL A 143 -7.39 1.89 11.27
N LYS A 144 -7.53 0.80 10.51
CA LYS A 144 -6.39 0.00 10.08
C LYS A 144 -5.49 0.75 9.10
N ALA A 145 -6.08 1.56 8.23
CA ALA A 145 -5.33 2.46 7.34
C ALA A 145 -4.61 3.59 8.11
N GLU A 146 -4.87 3.75 9.40
CA GLU A 146 -4.37 4.86 10.22
C GLU A 146 -4.68 6.21 9.56
N VAL A 147 -5.93 6.37 9.13
CA VAL A 147 -6.44 7.62 8.55
C VAL A 147 -7.45 8.23 9.51
N ASP A 148 -7.33 9.52 9.74
CA ASP A 148 -8.24 10.25 10.61
C ASP A 148 -9.64 10.34 9.96
N PRO A 149 -10.73 10.19 10.76
CA PRO A 149 -12.10 10.20 10.24
C PRO A 149 -12.46 11.41 9.37
N ASP A 150 -11.97 12.61 9.68
CA ASP A 150 -12.23 13.83 8.91
C ASP A 150 -11.63 13.78 7.49
N ILE A 151 -10.40 13.29 7.34
CA ILE A 151 -9.77 13.06 6.03
C ILE A 151 -10.56 11.99 5.27
N TYR A 152 -10.94 10.89 5.93
CA TYR A 152 -11.78 9.86 5.32
C TYR A 152 -13.12 10.44 4.84
N HIS A 153 -13.83 11.22 5.65
CA HIS A 153 -15.12 11.80 5.28
C HIS A 153 -14.99 12.80 4.13
N LYS A 154 -13.90 13.57 4.09
CA LYS A 154 -13.60 14.42 2.95
C LYS A 154 -13.34 13.60 1.69
N ALA A 155 -12.54 12.55 1.77
CA ALA A 155 -12.30 11.62 0.66
C ALA A 155 -13.62 11.00 0.16
N TRP A 156 -14.49 10.55 1.06
CA TRP A 156 -15.83 10.06 0.72
C TRP A 156 -16.68 11.10 0.00
N SER A 157 -16.64 12.36 0.45
CA SER A 157 -17.36 13.46 -0.22
C SER A 157 -16.85 13.70 -1.64
N ILE A 158 -15.53 13.67 -1.85
CA ILE A 158 -14.93 13.83 -3.18
C ILE A 158 -15.29 12.64 -4.06
N PHE A 159 -15.12 11.42 -3.57
CA PHE A 159 -15.48 10.20 -4.28
C PHE A 159 -16.94 10.20 -4.72
N SER A 160 -17.86 10.55 -3.81
CA SER A 160 -19.29 10.64 -4.12
C SER A 160 -19.58 11.66 -5.22
N ALA A 161 -18.85 12.78 -5.24
CA ALA A 161 -19.01 13.80 -6.28
C ALA A 161 -18.39 13.39 -7.62
N GLU A 162 -17.31 12.60 -7.61
CA GLU A 162 -16.64 12.14 -8.83
C GLU A 162 -17.28 10.91 -9.47
N ASP A 163 -17.92 10.04 -8.68
CA ASP A 163 -18.66 8.89 -9.21
C ASP A 163 -19.78 9.31 -10.17
N ASP A 164 -20.28 10.56 -10.10
CA ASP A 164 -21.23 11.08 -11.08
C ASP A 164 -20.62 11.25 -12.50
N TYR A 165 -19.29 11.37 -12.61
CA TYR A 165 -18.57 11.74 -13.84
C TYR A 165 -17.62 10.64 -14.34
N TYR A 166 -16.96 9.95 -13.43
CA TYR A 166 -15.97 8.92 -13.70
C TYR A 166 -16.48 7.54 -13.30
N SER A 167 -15.75 6.51 -13.71
CA SER A 167 -16.01 5.14 -13.26
C SER A 167 -16.02 5.06 -11.74
N PHE A 168 -16.77 4.10 -11.23
CA PHE A 168 -16.82 3.81 -9.80
C PHE A 168 -15.42 3.59 -9.22
N ASN A 169 -14.49 3.06 -10.02
CA ASN A 169 -13.08 2.84 -9.67
C ASN A 169 -12.32 4.13 -9.26
N VAL A 170 -12.87 5.34 -9.46
CA VAL A 170 -12.24 6.61 -9.06
C VAL A 170 -11.98 6.69 -7.54
N HIS A 171 -12.61 5.84 -6.72
CA HIS A 171 -12.25 5.64 -5.31
C HIS A 171 -10.74 5.36 -5.13
N ALA A 172 -10.12 4.63 -6.06
CA ALA A 172 -8.71 4.28 -5.99
C ALA A 172 -7.82 5.53 -6.10
N LEU A 173 -8.15 6.45 -7.00
CA LEU A 173 -7.45 7.73 -7.15
C LEU A 173 -7.70 8.67 -5.96
N VAL A 174 -8.95 8.80 -5.52
CA VAL A 174 -9.30 9.66 -4.37
C VAL A 174 -8.56 9.22 -3.09
N SER A 175 -8.41 7.91 -2.89
CA SER A 175 -7.68 7.38 -1.74
C SER A 175 -6.18 7.75 -1.74
N LYS A 176 -5.54 7.94 -2.91
CA LYS A 176 -4.13 8.38 -2.99
C LYS A 176 -3.96 9.77 -2.37
N PHE A 177 -4.79 10.73 -2.80
CA PHE A 177 -4.74 12.09 -2.25
C PHE A 177 -5.04 12.14 -0.77
N ALA A 178 -6.07 11.41 -0.32
CA ALA A 178 -6.45 11.37 1.08
C ALA A 178 -5.35 10.77 1.97
N LEU A 179 -4.72 9.67 1.55
CA LEU A 179 -3.61 9.08 2.30
C LEU A 179 -2.37 9.98 2.29
N ALA A 180 -2.06 10.64 1.17
CA ALA A 180 -0.98 11.63 1.11
C ALA A 180 -1.20 12.76 2.13
N VAL A 181 -2.41 13.30 2.21
CA VAL A 181 -2.78 14.32 3.21
C VAL A 181 -2.61 13.80 4.63
N GLN A 182 -3.04 12.56 4.91
CA GLN A 182 -2.80 11.93 6.21
C GLN A 182 -1.29 11.83 6.52
N ILE A 183 -0.45 11.45 5.54
CA ILE A 183 1.00 11.37 5.73
C ILE A 183 1.61 12.75 6.04
N VAL A 184 1.14 13.82 5.39
CA VAL A 184 1.59 15.19 5.71
C VAL A 184 1.20 15.57 7.13
N ARG A 185 -0.05 15.30 7.54
CA ARG A 185 -0.54 15.53 8.91
C ARG A 185 0.27 14.73 9.94
N ASP A 186 0.53 13.47 9.63
CA ASP A 186 1.32 12.59 10.48
C ASP A 186 2.74 13.12 10.71
N LYS A 187 3.39 13.59 9.64
CA LYS A 187 4.72 14.20 9.72
C LYS A 187 4.70 15.51 10.51
N SER A 188 3.65 16.33 10.37
CA SER A 188 3.56 17.60 11.07
C SER A 188 3.38 17.44 12.58
N HIS A 189 2.78 16.34 13.04
CA HIS A 189 2.66 16.01 14.47
C HIS A 189 3.98 15.51 15.09
N ILE A 190 4.90 14.98 14.28
CA ILE A 190 6.17 14.41 14.75
C ILE A 190 7.30 15.46 14.68
N ILE A 191 7.27 16.33 13.68
CA ILE A 191 8.32 17.31 13.40
C ILE A 191 7.88 18.66 13.91
N GLU A 192 8.76 19.37 14.63
CA GLU A 192 8.47 20.72 15.12
C GLU A 192 8.15 21.69 13.97
N GLU A 193 7.19 22.59 14.20
CA GLU A 193 6.71 23.56 13.21
C GLU A 193 7.84 24.39 12.58
N SER A 194 8.82 24.80 13.39
CA SER A 194 10.01 25.55 12.96
C SER A 194 10.87 24.81 11.91
N SER A 195 10.64 23.51 11.74
CA SER A 195 11.37 22.61 10.84
C SER A 195 10.52 22.10 9.68
N TRP A 196 9.22 22.39 9.61
CA TRP A 196 8.33 21.86 8.57
C TRP A 196 8.82 22.13 7.16
N ARG A 197 9.09 23.40 6.81
CA ARG A 197 9.55 23.76 5.45
C ARG A 197 10.85 23.07 5.05
N ARG A 198 11.81 22.96 5.98
CA ARG A 198 13.09 22.28 5.70
C ARG A 198 12.93 20.78 5.48
N ASN A 199 11.85 20.20 6.01
CA ASN A 199 11.50 18.79 5.83
C ASN A 199 10.42 18.59 4.74
N GLY A 200 10.10 19.62 3.95
CA GLY A 200 9.11 19.53 2.89
C GLY A 200 7.68 19.25 3.39
N ILE A 201 7.32 19.76 4.58
CA ILE A 201 5.96 19.63 5.15
C ILE A 201 5.21 20.94 4.90
N TYR A 202 4.19 20.88 4.06
CA TYR A 202 3.31 22.01 3.74
C TYR A 202 1.92 21.73 4.32
N THR A 203 1.66 22.18 5.54
CA THR A 203 0.40 21.87 6.25
C THR A 203 -0.82 22.60 5.69
N ASP A 204 -0.61 23.68 4.94
CA ASP A 204 -1.65 24.41 4.22
C ASP A 204 -2.35 23.55 3.15
N VAL A 205 -1.70 22.51 2.62
CA VAL A 205 -2.36 21.53 1.74
C VAL A 205 -3.45 20.76 2.46
N ILE A 206 -3.27 20.50 3.76
CA ILE A 206 -4.25 19.77 4.59
C ILE A 206 -5.52 20.61 4.70
N ASP A 207 -5.35 21.90 5.01
CA ASP A 207 -6.47 22.84 5.14
C ASP A 207 -7.21 23.02 3.81
N ARG A 208 -6.50 23.17 2.68
CA ARG A 208 -7.12 23.25 1.34
C ARG A 208 -7.87 21.97 0.97
N PHE A 209 -7.30 20.80 1.26
CA PHE A 209 -7.98 19.53 0.99
C PHE A 209 -9.27 19.39 1.82
N LEU A 210 -9.21 19.74 3.11
CA LEU A 210 -10.35 19.58 4.02
C LEU A 210 -11.43 20.65 3.84
N ASN A 211 -11.07 21.87 3.46
CA ASN A 211 -12.02 22.98 3.45
C ASN A 211 -12.40 23.42 2.04
N ASP A 212 -11.47 23.41 1.09
CA ASP A 212 -11.64 24.06 -0.22
C ASP A 212 -11.86 23.06 -1.37
N THR A 213 -11.59 21.77 -1.13
CA THR A 213 -11.71 20.71 -2.14
C THR A 213 -13.04 19.97 -1.99
N TYR A 214 -13.81 19.91 -3.08
CA TYR A 214 -15.03 19.12 -3.23
C TYR A 214 -14.95 18.14 -4.42
N ARG A 215 -14.02 18.38 -5.34
CA ARG A 215 -13.77 17.61 -6.57
C ARG A 215 -12.26 17.50 -6.83
N LEU A 216 -11.85 16.48 -7.57
CA LEU A 216 -10.44 16.24 -7.92
C LEU A 216 -9.84 17.38 -8.74
N ASN A 217 -10.63 18.00 -9.63
CA ASN A 217 -10.16 19.14 -10.43
C ASN A 217 -10.01 20.46 -9.65
N GLN A 218 -10.42 20.49 -8.37
CA GLN A 218 -10.22 21.64 -7.49
C GLN A 218 -8.92 21.54 -6.68
N ILE A 219 -8.27 20.37 -6.68
CA ILE A 219 -6.92 20.25 -6.15
C ILE A 219 -5.99 20.94 -7.15
N SER A 220 -5.22 21.94 -6.69
CA SER A 220 -4.27 22.64 -7.57
C SER A 220 -3.21 21.67 -8.11
N GLU A 221 -2.69 21.90 -9.31
CA GLU A 221 -1.63 21.04 -9.87
C GLU A 221 -0.42 20.94 -8.95
N SER A 222 -0.01 22.04 -8.32
CA SER A 222 1.07 22.03 -7.33
C SER A 222 0.76 21.16 -6.11
N ASP A 223 -0.49 21.13 -5.64
CA ASP A 223 -0.89 20.27 -4.53
C ASP A 223 -0.94 18.81 -4.98
N LYS A 224 -1.39 18.51 -6.20
CA LYS A 224 -1.38 17.16 -6.75
C LYS A 224 0.05 16.62 -6.82
N GLU A 225 0.96 17.36 -7.45
CA GLU A 225 2.38 17.00 -7.55
C GLU A 225 3.01 16.77 -6.18
N TYR A 226 2.77 17.69 -5.23
CA TYR A 226 3.29 17.59 -3.87
C TYR A 226 2.76 16.34 -3.15
N LEU A 227 1.44 16.13 -3.15
CA LEU A 227 0.81 15.00 -2.48
C LEU A 227 1.25 13.66 -3.08
N MET A 228 1.37 13.57 -4.41
CA MET A 228 1.88 12.36 -5.05
C MET A 228 3.35 12.11 -4.73
N THR A 229 4.18 13.16 -4.68
CA THR A 229 5.58 13.05 -4.23
C THR A 229 5.68 12.54 -2.79
N ILE A 230 4.81 13.03 -1.89
CA ILE A 230 4.76 12.57 -0.50
C ILE A 230 4.35 11.10 -0.41
N LEU A 231 3.34 10.69 -1.18
CA LEU A 231 2.87 9.31 -1.18
C LEU A 231 3.92 8.35 -1.74
N ASN A 232 4.53 8.68 -2.90
CA ASN A 232 5.62 7.92 -3.50
C ASN A 232 6.80 7.77 -2.54
N GLY A 233 7.22 8.88 -1.95
CA GLY A 233 8.27 8.87 -0.93
C GLY A 233 7.92 7.99 0.27
N SER A 234 6.65 7.90 0.66
CA SER A 234 6.18 7.05 1.77
C SER A 234 6.04 5.57 1.41
N ILE A 235 5.78 5.24 0.15
CA ILE A 235 5.77 3.85 -0.34
C ILE A 235 7.20 3.32 -0.39
N ASN A 236 8.14 4.16 -0.84
CA ASN A 236 9.54 3.79 -1.01
C ASN A 236 10.40 4.03 0.25
N SER A 237 9.85 4.64 1.30
CA SER A 237 10.61 4.92 2.52
C SER A 237 10.77 3.69 3.40
N ILE A 238 11.96 3.58 3.99
CA ILE A 238 12.22 2.71 5.14
C ILE A 238 11.44 3.24 6.35
N ILE A 239 10.50 2.44 6.85
CA ILE A 239 9.70 2.78 8.03
C ILE A 239 10.28 2.03 9.22
N ASN A 240 10.61 2.76 10.29
CA ASN A 240 10.96 2.13 11.58
C ASN A 240 9.66 1.70 12.29
N PRO A 241 9.35 0.39 12.37
CA PRO A 241 8.08 -0.08 12.93
C PRO A 241 7.98 0.10 14.45
N TYR A 242 9.08 0.44 15.13
CA TYR A 242 9.15 0.61 16.58
C TYR A 242 9.17 2.06 17.03
N LYS A 243 9.34 3.00 16.10
CA LYS A 243 9.35 4.43 16.41
C LYS A 243 7.92 4.98 16.31
N ASN A 244 7.51 5.72 17.34
CA ASN A 244 6.27 6.51 17.41
C ASN A 244 4.94 5.80 17.74
N ASN A 245 4.96 4.60 18.36
CA ASN A 245 3.75 3.99 18.96
C ASN A 245 2.57 3.73 17.97
N ARG A 246 2.85 3.70 16.66
CA ARG A 246 1.87 3.45 15.60
C ARG A 246 1.75 1.96 15.31
N LYS A 247 0.57 1.53 14.89
CA LYS A 247 0.33 0.15 14.46
C LYS A 247 0.84 0.01 13.03
N TYR A 248 2.17 -0.08 12.89
CA TYR A 248 2.86 -0.17 11.60
C TYR A 248 2.10 -1.01 10.55
N LEU A 249 1.70 -0.36 9.47
CA LEU A 249 1.16 -0.96 8.26
C LEU A 249 1.81 -0.25 7.07
N LYS A 250 2.29 -1.02 6.09
CA LYS A 250 2.94 -0.45 4.90
C LYS A 250 1.98 0.48 4.14
N THR A 251 2.52 1.54 3.53
CA THR A 251 1.74 2.61 2.89
C THR A 251 0.75 2.08 1.84
N GLN A 252 1.16 1.12 1.00
CA GLN A 252 0.30 0.51 -0.01
C GLN A 252 -0.90 -0.23 0.59
N TYR A 253 -0.74 -0.86 1.75
CA TYR A 253 -1.84 -1.54 2.44
C TYR A 253 -2.79 -0.53 3.10
N ARG A 254 -2.26 0.58 3.63
CA ARG A 254 -3.08 1.70 4.11
C ARG A 254 -3.94 2.26 2.97
N LEU A 255 -3.35 2.39 1.78
CA LEU A 255 -4.03 2.89 0.57
C LEU A 255 -5.19 1.97 0.15
N ALA A 256 -4.91 0.68 0.02
CA ALA A 256 -5.92 -0.33 -0.31
C ALA A 256 -7.07 -0.35 0.72
N ARG A 257 -6.74 -0.27 2.02
CA ARG A 257 -7.72 -0.21 3.11
C ARG A 257 -8.60 1.05 3.05
N LEU A 258 -8.00 2.20 2.79
CA LEU A 258 -8.76 3.44 2.65
C LEU A 258 -9.69 3.39 1.44
N SER A 259 -9.21 2.89 0.30
CA SER A 259 -10.01 2.68 -0.90
C SER A 259 -11.19 1.74 -0.65
N ALA A 260 -10.96 0.62 0.02
CA ALA A 260 -12.01 -0.32 0.41
C ALA A 260 -13.06 0.31 1.35
N ALA A 261 -12.64 1.18 2.27
CA ALA A 261 -13.57 1.90 3.14
C ALA A 261 -14.48 2.88 2.39
N LEU A 262 -14.02 3.44 1.27
CA LEU A 262 -14.87 4.25 0.39
C LEU A 262 -15.92 3.36 -0.27
N VAL A 263 -15.53 2.20 -0.80
CA VAL A 263 -16.48 1.26 -1.43
C VAL A 263 -17.48 0.69 -0.41
N ASP A 264 -17.01 0.23 0.76
CA ASP A 264 -17.86 -0.29 1.85
C ASP A 264 -18.94 0.71 2.28
N ARG A 265 -18.65 2.01 2.17
CA ARG A 265 -19.57 3.09 2.59
C ARG A 265 -20.75 3.27 1.65
N VAL A 266 -20.60 2.96 0.36
CA VAL A 266 -21.71 2.90 -0.61
C VAL A 266 -22.75 1.88 -0.12
N GLY A 267 -22.28 0.84 0.56
CA GLY A 267 -23.11 -0.22 1.10
C GLY A 267 -23.41 -1.30 0.07
N TYR A 268 -24.04 -2.36 0.55
CA TYR A 268 -24.29 -3.57 -0.22
C TYR A 268 -25.78 -3.92 -0.21
N ILE A 269 -26.30 -4.33 -1.36
CA ILE A 269 -27.63 -4.96 -1.42
C ILE A 269 -27.60 -6.31 -0.71
N ASP A 270 -26.55 -7.10 -0.97
CA ASP A 270 -26.24 -8.34 -0.25
C ASP A 270 -24.88 -8.20 0.42
N PHE A 271 -24.90 -8.03 1.74
CA PHE A 271 -23.70 -7.82 2.53
C PHE A 271 -22.80 -9.07 2.49
N PRO A 272 -21.54 -8.95 2.02
CA PRO A 272 -20.71 -10.11 1.70
C PRO A 272 -20.12 -10.83 2.90
N CYS A 273 -20.25 -10.24 4.09
CA CYS A 273 -19.74 -10.80 5.33
C CYS A 273 -20.86 -11.39 6.20
N ASN A 274 -20.51 -12.33 7.08
CA ASN A 274 -21.39 -12.82 8.15
C ASN A 274 -21.45 -11.81 9.33
N SER A 275 -22.14 -12.18 10.41
CA SER A 275 -22.28 -11.33 11.62
C SER A 275 -20.97 -11.03 12.35
N ASP A 276 -19.96 -11.86 12.13
CA ASP A 276 -18.61 -11.75 12.70
C ASP A 276 -17.63 -11.12 11.72
N PHE A 277 -18.15 -10.61 10.60
CA PHE A 277 -17.40 -9.96 9.52
C PHE A 277 -16.44 -10.90 8.77
N GLU A 278 -16.77 -12.19 8.67
CA GLU A 278 -16.05 -13.14 7.82
C GLU A 278 -16.74 -13.32 6.47
N TYR A 279 -15.96 -13.58 5.42
CA TYR A 279 -16.47 -13.75 4.07
C TYR A 279 -17.38 -14.98 3.96
N ARG A 280 -18.58 -14.81 3.39
CA ARG A 280 -19.55 -15.91 3.24
C ARG A 280 -19.28 -16.82 2.05
N GLY A 281 -18.29 -16.53 1.21
CA GLY A 281 -17.97 -17.33 0.03
C GLY A 281 -18.76 -16.94 -1.23
N SER A 282 -18.20 -17.27 -2.40
CA SER A 282 -18.70 -16.84 -3.72
C SER A 282 -20.03 -17.47 -4.14
N GLN A 283 -20.41 -18.59 -3.51
CA GLN A 283 -21.71 -19.22 -3.71
C GLN A 283 -22.85 -18.41 -3.05
N ASN A 284 -22.51 -17.59 -2.06
CA ASN A 284 -23.48 -16.82 -1.27
C ASN A 284 -23.52 -15.33 -1.64
N THR A 285 -22.50 -14.82 -2.31
CA THR A 285 -22.41 -13.41 -2.74
C THR A 285 -21.40 -13.26 -3.87
N ARG A 286 -21.57 -12.24 -4.72
CA ARG A 286 -20.54 -11.84 -5.70
C ARG A 286 -19.69 -10.65 -5.23
N ASN A 287 -20.06 -10.06 -4.09
CA ASN A 287 -19.36 -8.92 -3.52
C ASN A 287 -18.18 -9.39 -2.66
N GLN A 288 -17.17 -8.53 -2.51
CA GLN A 288 -15.99 -8.84 -1.70
C GLN A 288 -16.19 -8.37 -0.26
N CYS A 289 -15.78 -9.20 0.72
CA CYS A 289 -15.80 -8.83 2.14
C CYS A 289 -14.46 -8.20 2.52
N PHE A 290 -14.28 -6.90 2.24
CA PHE A 290 -12.98 -6.24 2.34
C PHE A 290 -12.35 -6.28 3.74
N VAL A 291 -13.17 -6.23 4.79
CA VAL A 291 -12.69 -6.32 6.18
C VAL A 291 -12.08 -7.69 6.53
N ASP A 292 -12.52 -8.76 5.88
CA ASP A 292 -11.97 -10.11 6.06
C ASP A 292 -10.86 -10.43 5.06
N MET A 293 -10.76 -9.67 3.98
CA MET A 293 -9.69 -9.81 3.01
C MET A 293 -8.35 -9.46 3.67
N THR A 294 -7.31 -10.23 3.38
CA THR A 294 -5.92 -9.93 3.78
C THR A 294 -5.46 -8.62 3.15
N ASP A 295 -4.51 -7.91 3.76
CA ASP A 295 -3.97 -6.67 3.18
C ASP A 295 -3.33 -6.90 1.80
N LYS A 296 -2.69 -8.05 1.60
CA LYS A 296 -2.11 -8.46 0.32
C LYS A 296 -3.20 -8.68 -0.74
N GLY A 297 -4.25 -9.43 -0.42
CA GLY A 297 -5.40 -9.60 -1.33
C GLY A 297 -6.06 -8.27 -1.68
N LEU A 298 -6.19 -7.38 -0.68
CA LEU A 298 -6.78 -6.06 -0.87
C LEU A 298 -5.92 -5.15 -1.75
N TRP A 299 -4.59 -5.25 -1.64
CA TRP A 299 -3.67 -4.56 -2.54
C TRP A 299 -3.80 -5.06 -3.98
N THR A 300 -3.85 -6.38 -4.19
CA THR A 300 -4.10 -6.96 -5.52
C THR A 300 -5.39 -6.43 -6.11
N TRP A 301 -6.48 -6.42 -5.34
CA TRP A 301 -7.74 -5.82 -5.77
C TRP A 301 -7.58 -4.32 -6.09
N TYR A 302 -6.98 -3.54 -5.19
CA TYR A 302 -6.78 -2.10 -5.37
C TYR A 302 -6.07 -1.76 -6.68
N THR A 303 -4.98 -2.46 -7.00
CA THR A 303 -4.21 -2.22 -8.24
C THR A 303 -5.03 -2.48 -9.50
N GLN A 304 -5.91 -3.50 -9.47
CA GLN A 304 -6.83 -3.79 -10.57
C GLN A 304 -7.91 -2.72 -10.74
N GLU A 305 -8.38 -2.13 -9.64
CA GLU A 305 -9.34 -1.03 -9.69
C GLU A 305 -8.66 0.26 -10.18
N PHE A 306 -7.43 0.53 -9.73
CA PHE A 306 -6.71 1.74 -10.09
C PHE A 306 -6.47 1.84 -11.61
N SER A 307 -6.11 0.74 -12.28
CA SER A 307 -5.94 0.72 -13.74
C SER A 307 -7.23 1.05 -14.52
N GLN A 308 -8.38 1.04 -13.85
CA GLN A 308 -9.70 1.37 -14.40
C GLN A 308 -10.24 2.72 -13.92
N ALA A 309 -9.53 3.42 -13.03
CA ALA A 309 -10.02 4.58 -12.27
C ALA A 309 -10.43 5.80 -13.12
N ILE A 310 -9.70 6.09 -14.20
CA ILE A 310 -9.96 7.27 -15.06
C ILE A 310 -10.64 6.82 -16.36
N THR A 311 -11.77 6.14 -16.20
CA THR A 311 -12.67 5.83 -17.33
C THR A 311 -13.92 6.72 -17.22
N PRO A 312 -14.12 7.72 -18.09
CA PRO A 312 -15.33 8.56 -18.05
C PRO A 312 -16.60 7.71 -18.18
N LYS A 313 -17.63 8.00 -17.38
CA LYS A 313 -18.96 7.41 -17.61
C LYS A 313 -19.54 8.05 -18.87
N TYR A 314 -19.80 7.26 -19.91
CA TYR A 314 -20.44 7.77 -21.14
C TYR A 314 -21.76 8.43 -20.79
N SER A 315 -21.87 9.76 -20.95
CA SER A 315 -23.16 10.42 -20.86
C SER A 315 -24.01 9.90 -22.01
N HIS A 316 -25.09 9.15 -21.72
CA HIS A 316 -26.13 8.88 -22.69
C HIS A 316 -26.93 10.17 -22.93
N ASN A 317 -26.28 11.16 -23.56
CA ASN A 317 -27.02 12.20 -24.24
C ASN A 317 -27.52 11.59 -25.55
N SER A 318 -28.83 11.38 -25.59
CA SER A 318 -29.54 10.79 -26.71
C SER A 318 -29.33 11.63 -27.98
N GLN A 319 -29.22 10.93 -29.13
CA GLN A 319 -29.10 11.47 -30.50
C GLN A 319 -27.70 11.84 -31.00
N GLN A 320 -26.89 10.84 -31.35
CA GLN A 320 -26.22 10.80 -32.66
C GLN A 320 -25.69 9.39 -32.95
N LYS A 321 -26.50 8.58 -33.64
CA LYS A 321 -25.99 7.37 -34.31
C LYS A 321 -25.16 7.83 -35.52
N SER A 322 -23.85 7.95 -35.36
CA SER A 322 -22.95 8.18 -36.49
C SER A 322 -22.25 6.88 -36.89
N PHE A 323 -22.10 6.69 -38.20
CA PHE A 323 -21.48 5.54 -38.86
C PHE A 323 -20.08 5.17 -38.30
N LEU A 324 -19.35 6.15 -37.76
CA LEU A 324 -18.04 5.97 -37.12
C LEU A 324 -18.07 5.05 -35.89
N THR A 325 -19.16 5.04 -35.11
CA THR A 325 -19.25 4.24 -33.88
C THR A 325 -19.35 2.75 -34.17
N ASN A 326 -19.98 2.37 -35.28
CA ASN A 326 -19.98 0.97 -35.75
C ASN A 326 -18.61 0.56 -36.32
N PHE A 327 -17.86 1.50 -36.92
CA PHE A 327 -16.54 1.22 -37.47
C PHE A 327 -15.50 0.99 -36.36
N LEU A 328 -15.55 1.77 -35.27
CA LEU A 328 -14.67 1.62 -34.12
C LEU A 328 -14.93 0.34 -33.31
N ASN A 329 -16.19 -0.06 -33.14
CA ASN A 329 -16.55 -1.30 -32.44
C ASN A 329 -16.07 -2.58 -33.16
N ILE A 330 -15.79 -2.52 -34.47
CA ILE A 330 -15.33 -3.66 -35.24
C ILE A 330 -13.79 -3.79 -35.20
N LEU A 331 -13.05 -2.68 -35.03
CA LEU A 331 -11.59 -2.67 -35.09
C LEU A 331 -10.90 -2.84 -33.73
N LEU A 332 -11.55 -2.43 -32.63
CA LEU A 332 -11.01 -2.57 -31.28
C LEU A 332 -10.69 -4.02 -30.85
N PRO A 333 -11.50 -5.05 -31.18
CA PRO A 333 -11.19 -6.43 -30.80
C PRO A 333 -10.02 -7.04 -31.57
N LEU A 334 -9.66 -6.48 -32.74
CA LEU A 334 -8.56 -6.99 -33.58
C LEU A 334 -7.20 -6.40 -33.17
N ALA A 335 -7.18 -5.21 -32.57
CA ALA A 335 -5.94 -4.58 -32.10
C ALA A 335 -5.40 -5.19 -30.79
N VAL A 336 -6.26 -5.79 -29.96
CA VAL A 336 -5.87 -6.41 -28.68
C VAL A 336 -5.19 -7.79 -28.88
N ALA A 337 -5.32 -8.39 -30.07
CA ALA A 337 -4.83 -9.74 -30.33
C ALA A 337 -3.39 -9.81 -30.88
N MET A 338 -2.70 -8.68 -31.10
CA MET A 338 -1.32 -8.66 -31.60
C MET A 338 -0.43 -7.77 -30.72
N GLU A 339 0.36 -8.44 -29.89
CA GLU A 339 1.69 -8.07 -29.36
C GLU A 339 1.92 -6.66 -28.78
N GLY A 340 2.19 -6.64 -27.47
CA GLY A 340 3.34 -5.99 -26.83
C GLY A 340 3.92 -4.68 -27.39
N LEU A 341 3.82 -3.65 -26.55
CA LEU A 341 4.60 -2.40 -26.52
C LEU A 341 4.29 -1.32 -27.57
N SER A 342 4.13 -0.12 -26.99
CA SER A 342 4.21 1.23 -27.56
C SER A 342 2.98 1.80 -28.30
N SER A 343 2.44 2.85 -27.67
CA SER A 343 1.77 4.01 -28.26
C SER A 343 0.33 3.84 -28.77
N PHE A 344 -0.62 4.32 -27.97
CA PHE A 344 -1.84 4.95 -28.50
C PHE A 344 -2.16 6.23 -27.71
N ASP A 345 -1.60 7.35 -28.19
CA ASP A 345 -2.18 8.68 -28.05
C ASP A 345 -3.40 8.77 -28.96
N PHE A 346 -4.60 8.63 -28.40
CA PHE A 346 -5.78 9.33 -28.90
C PHE A 346 -6.91 9.22 -27.87
N PHE A 347 -7.23 10.30 -27.16
CA PHE A 347 -8.59 10.88 -27.04
C PHE A 347 -8.50 12.17 -26.22
N THR A 348 -9.00 13.27 -26.79
CA THR A 348 -9.07 14.58 -26.13
C THR A 348 -10.18 14.60 -25.07
N THR A 349 -9.77 14.62 -23.81
CA THR A 349 -10.33 15.49 -22.76
C THR A 349 -9.11 15.98 -21.98
N ASN A 350 -8.83 17.28 -22.01
CA ASN A 350 -7.61 17.82 -21.38
C ASN A 350 -7.43 17.32 -19.94
N GLU A 351 -8.50 17.06 -19.18
CA GLU A 351 -8.42 16.58 -17.80
C GLU A 351 -8.16 15.06 -17.64
N ALA A 352 -8.59 14.21 -18.58
CA ALA A 352 -8.31 12.76 -18.53
C ALA A 352 -6.96 12.41 -19.17
N ALA A 353 -6.51 13.22 -20.13
CA ALA A 353 -5.15 13.20 -20.63
C ALA A 353 -4.19 13.87 -19.63
N GLU A 354 -4.58 14.89 -18.87
CA GLU A 354 -3.71 15.47 -17.83
C GLU A 354 -3.61 14.57 -16.58
N LEU A 355 -4.66 13.81 -16.24
CA LEU A 355 -4.60 12.78 -15.20
C LEU A 355 -4.04 11.42 -15.69
N GLY A 356 -3.98 11.19 -17.01
CA GLY A 356 -3.61 9.90 -17.61
C GLY A 356 -2.38 9.91 -18.56
N ALA A 357 -1.91 11.06 -19.05
CA ALA A 357 -0.88 11.17 -20.09
C ALA A 357 0.50 11.61 -19.57
N GLU A 358 0.69 11.78 -18.26
CA GLU A 358 2.02 11.96 -17.68
C GLU A 358 2.24 11.00 -16.51
N GLY A 359 2.76 9.80 -16.80
CA GLY A 359 3.70 9.07 -15.94
C GLY A 359 3.30 8.76 -14.49
N LEU A 360 2.00 8.80 -14.17
CA LEU A 360 1.47 8.69 -12.82
C LEU A 360 1.07 7.24 -12.51
N TRP A 361 2.03 6.35 -12.22
CA TRP A 361 1.84 5.16 -11.35
C TRP A 361 1.39 3.78 -11.94
N GLU A 362 2.23 3.07 -12.70
CA GLU A 362 2.09 1.59 -12.79
C GLU A 362 3.40 0.85 -12.45
N ASP A 363 4.52 1.20 -13.08
CA ASP A 363 5.74 0.38 -12.96
C ASP A 363 6.44 0.48 -11.59
N GLU A 364 6.48 1.66 -10.95
CA GLU A 364 7.18 1.85 -9.66
C GLU A 364 6.41 1.33 -8.43
N GLU A 365 5.07 1.32 -8.42
CA GLU A 365 4.29 0.72 -7.31
C GLU A 365 4.30 -0.80 -7.37
N VAL A 366 4.23 -1.37 -8.58
CA VAL A 366 4.40 -2.81 -8.80
C VAL A 366 5.83 -3.18 -8.40
N THR A 367 6.83 -2.42 -8.82
CA THR A 367 8.23 -2.63 -8.43
C THR A 367 8.44 -2.44 -6.92
N ALA A 368 7.85 -1.44 -6.25
CA ALA A 368 7.98 -1.28 -4.80
C ALA A 368 7.25 -2.38 -4.01
N SER A 369 6.13 -2.90 -4.54
CA SER A 369 5.46 -4.07 -3.99
C SER A 369 6.28 -5.35 -4.21
N GLN A 370 7.00 -5.44 -5.33
CA GLN A 370 7.94 -6.52 -5.63
C GLN A 370 9.23 -6.37 -4.82
N GLU A 371 9.86 -5.20 -4.68
CA GLU A 371 11.07 -4.94 -3.87
C GLU A 371 10.82 -5.16 -2.37
N ALA A 372 9.57 -4.99 -1.91
CA ALA A 372 9.15 -5.37 -0.58
C ALA A 372 9.00 -6.89 -0.37
N PHE A 373 8.98 -7.66 -1.46
CA PHE A 373 8.87 -9.13 -1.50
C PHE A 373 10.12 -9.82 -2.14
N ILE A 374 10.92 -9.13 -2.95
CA ILE A 374 11.83 -9.68 -3.95
C ILE A 374 12.87 -8.59 -4.31
N THR A 375 14.03 -8.62 -3.66
CA THR A 375 15.24 -8.70 -4.48
C THR A 375 15.48 -10.19 -4.67
N GLU A 376 14.95 -10.75 -5.76
CA GLU A 376 15.54 -11.92 -6.36
C GLU A 376 16.99 -11.49 -6.55
N TYR A 377 17.91 -12.18 -5.89
CA TYR A 377 19.32 -11.97 -6.09
C TYR A 377 19.56 -12.13 -7.60
N CYS A 378 19.74 -11.02 -8.31
CA CYS A 378 20.46 -11.06 -9.56
C CYS A 378 21.87 -11.50 -9.20
N GLU A 379 22.12 -12.81 -9.26
CA GLU A 379 23.46 -13.33 -9.47
C GLU A 379 23.96 -12.69 -10.77
N ILE A 380 24.83 -11.68 -10.63
CA ILE A 380 25.71 -11.32 -11.72
C ILE A 380 26.79 -12.39 -11.68
N ASP A 381 26.75 -13.30 -12.66
CA ASP A 381 27.81 -14.27 -12.94
C ASP A 381 29.21 -13.63 -13.00
#